data_AF-A0A1Q7TAI4-F1
#
_entry.id   AF-A0A1Q7TAI4-F1
#
_cell.length_a   1.000
_cell.length_b   1.000
_cell.length_c   1.000
_cell.angle_alpha   90.00
_cell.angle_beta   90.00
_cell.angle_gamma   90.00
#
_symmetry.space_group_name_H-M   'P 1'
#
loop_
_entity.id
_entity.type
_entity.pdbx_description
1 polymer ?
#
loop_
_entity_poly.entity_id
_entity_poly.type
_entity_poly.pdbx_seq_one_letter_code
_entity_poly.pdbx_strand_id
1 'polypeptide(L)'
;MYHYLIKYGNNILAIDTDGIKVDCQIDPTEIDSKELGKMKYEYTFIEAVFPAPKVYGGILEKPYKQYEKELVKVKGLKNPISYGWLKTILNKDRLLPIPQEK
;
A
#
# COMPACT_ATOMS: atom_id res chain seq x y z
N MET A 1 14.23 -7.29 -5.72
CA MET A 1 12.77 -7.14 -5.95
C MET A 1 12.10 -8.43 -6.42
N TYR A 2 12.48 -9.01 -7.57
CA TYR A 2 11.84 -10.23 -8.11
C TYR A 2 11.68 -11.38 -7.08
N HIS A 3 12.74 -11.68 -6.32
CA HIS A 3 12.72 -12.65 -5.22
C HIS A 3 11.55 -12.44 -4.24
N TYR A 4 11.33 -11.19 -3.81
CA TYR A 4 10.26 -10.84 -2.87
C TYR A 4 8.87 -11.02 -3.47
N LEU A 5 8.72 -10.76 -4.79
CA LEU A 5 7.46 -10.95 -5.49
C LEU A 5 7.05 -12.42 -5.57
N ILE A 6 8.03 -13.32 -5.73
CA ILE A 6 7.77 -14.76 -5.69
C ILE A 6 7.48 -15.21 -4.25
N LYS A 7 8.38 -14.92 -3.31
CA LYS A 7 8.31 -15.42 -1.94
C LYS A 7 7.03 -15.00 -1.23
N TYR A 8 6.59 -13.75 -1.44
CA TYR A 8 5.43 -13.19 -0.74
C TYR A 8 4.19 -13.04 -1.63
N GLY A 9 4.20 -13.57 -2.86
CA GLY A 9 3.19 -13.29 -3.90
C GLY A 9 1.73 -13.41 -3.45
N ASN A 10 1.40 -14.42 -2.65
CA ASN A 10 0.05 -14.65 -2.14
C ASN A 10 -0.43 -13.63 -1.10
N ASN A 11 0.48 -12.85 -0.53
CA ASN A 11 0.19 -11.86 0.51
C ASN A 11 0.37 -10.42 0.01
N ILE A 12 0.78 -10.19 -1.24
CA ILE A 12 1.00 -8.85 -1.78
C ILE A 12 -0.33 -8.15 -2.03
N LEU A 13 -0.51 -7.01 -1.36
CA LEU A 13 -1.67 -6.12 -1.52
C LEU A 13 -1.39 -4.98 -2.50
N ALA A 14 -0.13 -4.51 -2.56
CA ALA A 14 0.28 -3.46 -3.49
C ALA A 14 1.79 -3.48 -3.75
N ILE A 15 2.18 -3.01 -4.92
CA ILE A 15 3.58 -2.83 -5.34
C ILE A 15 3.73 -1.39 -5.85
N ASP A 16 4.76 -0.69 -5.40
CA ASP A 16 5.08 0.65 -5.87
C ASP A 16 6.59 0.79 -6.07
N THR A 17 7.03 0.66 -7.33
CA THR A 17 8.43 0.77 -7.79
C THR A 17 9.38 -0.22 -7.10
N ASP A 18 9.87 0.14 -5.91
CA ASP A 18 10.85 -0.57 -5.09
C ASP A 18 10.29 -0.97 -3.72
N GLY A 19 9.00 -0.74 -3.47
CA GLY A 19 8.29 -1.14 -2.25
C GLY A 19 7.17 -2.14 -2.51
N ILE A 20 6.95 -3.03 -1.54
CA ILE A 20 5.78 -3.91 -1.47
C ILE A 20 4.96 -3.62 -0.20
N LYS A 21 3.67 -3.91 -0.26
CA LYS A 21 2.75 -3.95 0.88
C LYS A 21 2.22 -5.37 0.95
N VAL A 22 2.42 -6.01 2.11
CA VAL A 22 2.09 -7.42 2.31
C VAL A 22 1.22 -7.59 3.55
N ASP A 23 0.31 -8.56 3.49
CA ASP A 23 -0.51 -9.01 4.61
C ASP A 23 0.13 -10.19 5.35
N CYS A 24 1.42 -10.08 5.63
CA CYS A 24 2.17 -11.07 6.38
C CYS A 24 3.40 -10.44 7.03
N GLN A 25 3.99 -11.14 7.99
CA GLN A 25 5.32 -10.80 8.47
C GLN A 25 6.36 -11.14 7.39
N ILE A 26 7.30 -10.23 7.17
CA ILE A 26 8.47 -10.48 6.32
C ILE A 26 9.56 -11.12 7.18
N ASP A 27 10.30 -12.05 6.59
CA ASP A 27 11.47 -12.67 7.22
C ASP A 27 12.45 -11.60 7.74
N PRO A 28 12.73 -11.55 9.06
CA PRO A 28 13.60 -10.53 9.64
C PRO A 28 15.00 -10.50 9.03
N THR A 29 15.49 -11.61 8.48
CA THR A 29 16.81 -11.68 7.85
C THR A 29 16.88 -10.92 6.51
N GLU A 30 15.73 -10.66 5.89
CA GLU A 30 15.59 -9.92 4.63
C GLU A 30 15.32 -8.42 4.85
N ILE A 31 15.25 -7.99 6.12
CA ILE A 31 14.98 -6.62 6.50
C ILE A 31 16.26 -5.97 7.02
N ASP A 32 16.78 -4.99 6.29
CA ASP A 32 17.87 -4.13 6.76
C ASP A 32 17.76 -2.75 6.10
N SER A 33 18.07 -1.69 6.85
CA SER A 33 17.97 -0.30 6.37
C SER A 33 19.26 0.24 5.74
N LYS A 34 20.37 -0.48 5.89
CA LYS A 34 21.72 -0.11 5.48
C LYS A 34 22.32 -1.07 4.46
N GLU A 35 21.93 -2.35 4.50
CA GLU A 35 22.46 -3.35 3.58
C GLU A 35 21.79 -3.29 2.19
N LEU A 36 22.61 -3.23 1.15
CA LEU A 36 22.14 -3.17 -0.23
C LEU A 36 21.47 -4.49 -0.64
N GLY A 37 20.27 -4.41 -1.23
CA GLY A 37 19.52 -5.57 -1.72
C GLY A 37 18.52 -6.15 -0.71
N LYS A 38 18.61 -5.76 0.57
CA LYS A 38 17.59 -6.03 1.59
C LYS A 38 16.48 -4.97 1.55
N MET A 39 15.31 -5.35 2.08
CA MET A 39 14.17 -4.44 2.17
C MET A 39 14.28 -3.60 3.44
N LYS A 40 13.96 -2.31 3.33
CA LYS A 40 13.78 -1.47 4.52
C LYS A 40 12.36 -1.62 5.05
N TYR A 41 12.22 -2.01 6.31
CA TYR A 41 10.92 -1.93 6.98
C TYR A 41 10.56 -0.46 7.24
N GLU A 42 9.43 -0.01 6.68
CA GLU A 42 8.98 1.38 6.79
C GLU A 42 7.92 1.56 7.88
N TYR A 43 6.79 0.87 7.77
CA TYR A 43 5.63 1.01 8.67
C TYR A 43 4.67 -0.17 8.54
N THR A 44 3.84 -0.36 9.56
CA THR A 44 2.68 -1.27 9.57
C THR A 44 1.39 -0.46 9.60
N PHE A 45 0.41 -0.92 8.84
CA PHE A 45 -0.97 -0.45 8.95
C PHE A 45 -1.78 -1.40 9.85
N ILE A 46 -2.61 -0.84 10.72
CA ILE A 46 -3.67 -1.59 11.42
C ILE A 46 -4.77 -1.97 10.43
N GLU A 47 -5.11 -1.02 9.54
CA GLU A 47 -6.03 -1.23 8.43
C GLU A 47 -5.59 -0.37 7.24
N ALA A 48 -5.82 -0.85 6.02
CA ALA A 48 -5.49 -0.12 4.81
C ALA A 48 -6.42 -0.49 3.65
N VAL A 49 -6.52 0.42 2.68
CA VAL A 49 -7.15 0.18 1.39
C VAL A 49 -6.17 0.54 0.26
N PHE A 50 -6.24 -0.25 -0.82
CA PHE A 50 -5.42 -0.06 -2.02
C PHE A 50 -6.32 0.00 -3.28
N PRO A 51 -7.11 1.07 -3.47
CA PRO A 51 -8.11 1.11 -4.56
C PRO A 51 -7.51 1.07 -5.97
N ALA A 52 -6.30 1.61 -6.16
CA ALA A 52 -5.64 1.66 -7.46
C ALA A 52 -4.11 1.84 -7.34
N PRO A 53 -3.32 1.63 -8.41
CA PRO A 53 -1.90 1.91 -8.40
C PRO A 53 -1.60 3.35 -7.96
N LYS A 54 -0.72 3.52 -6.96
CA LYS A 54 -0.35 4.83 -6.36
C LYS A 54 -1.51 5.59 -5.72
N VAL A 55 -2.60 4.87 -5.40
CA VAL A 55 -3.75 5.36 -4.64
C VAL A 55 -3.99 4.38 -3.50
N TYR A 56 -3.56 4.73 -2.29
CA TYR A 56 -3.72 3.89 -1.12
C TYR A 56 -3.67 4.70 0.17
N GLY A 57 -4.13 4.11 1.25
CA GLY A 57 -4.01 4.71 2.57
C GLY A 57 -4.46 3.78 3.68
N GLY A 58 -4.15 4.15 4.90
CA GLY A 58 -4.42 3.33 6.08
C GLY A 58 -4.17 4.05 7.39
N ILE A 59 -4.58 3.39 8.48
CA ILE A 59 -4.27 3.79 9.85
C ILE A 59 -2.95 3.15 10.25
N LEU A 60 -1.99 3.98 10.65
CA LEU A 60 -0.68 3.54 11.09
C LEU A 60 -0.76 2.92 12.48
N GLU A 61 -0.03 1.81 12.68
CA GLU A 61 0.16 1.24 14.03
C GLU A 61 1.01 2.17 14.91
N LYS A 62 1.98 2.87 14.31
CA LYS A 62 2.87 3.84 14.96
C LYS A 62 3.12 5.04 14.05
N PRO A 63 3.36 6.24 14.61
CA PRO A 63 3.75 7.39 13.81
C PRO A 63 4.93 7.08 12.89
N TYR A 64 4.86 7.57 11.65
CA TYR A 64 5.88 7.34 10.63
C TYR A 64 6.18 8.64 9.88
N LYS A 65 7.43 9.12 9.97
CA LYS A 65 7.85 10.43 9.41
C LYS A 65 6.90 11.54 9.89
N GLN A 66 6.27 12.28 8.97
CA GLN A 66 5.30 13.34 9.27
C GLN A 66 3.87 12.84 9.53
N TYR A 67 3.63 11.53 9.45
CA TYR A 67 2.29 10.95 9.60
C TYR A 67 2.11 10.44 11.03
N GLU A 68 1.20 11.04 11.80
CA GLU A 68 0.98 10.65 13.19
C GLU A 68 0.05 9.44 13.34
N LYS A 69 -1.07 9.42 12.61
CA LYS A 69 -2.14 8.41 12.77
C LYS A 69 -2.57 7.77 11.46
N GLU A 70 -2.66 8.54 10.39
CA GLU A 70 -3.07 8.03 9.09
C GLU A 70 -2.05 8.43 8.03
N LEU A 71 -1.92 7.58 7.01
CA LEU A 71 -1.13 7.87 5.83
C LEU A 71 -2.03 7.63 4.62
N VAL A 72 -2.17 8.66 3.79
CA VAL A 72 -2.89 8.60 2.53
C VAL A 72 -1.97 9.08 1.41
N LYS A 73 -1.83 8.26 0.37
CA LYS A 73 -1.10 8.58 -0.85
C LYS A 73 -2.04 8.47 -2.03
N VAL A 74 -2.28 9.62 -2.67
CA VAL A 74 -3.03 9.70 -3.93
C VAL A 74 -2.19 10.50 -4.91
N LYS A 75 -1.61 9.83 -5.91
CA LYS A 75 -0.81 10.52 -6.91
C LYS A 75 -1.68 11.47 -7.75
N GLY A 76 -1.23 12.72 -7.91
CA GLY A 76 -1.90 13.74 -8.72
C GLY A 76 -2.96 14.56 -7.98
N LEU A 77 -3.25 14.23 -6.71
CA LEU A 77 -4.18 15.00 -5.90
C LEU A 77 -3.44 16.14 -5.17
N LYS A 78 -3.86 17.38 -5.40
CA LYS A 78 -3.25 18.57 -4.77
C LYS A 78 -3.62 18.71 -3.30
N ASN A 79 -4.88 18.43 -2.98
CA ASN A 79 -5.41 18.56 -1.63
C ASN A 79 -5.51 17.17 -1.00
N PRO A 80 -4.74 16.88 0.07
CA PRO A 80 -4.82 15.59 0.72
C PRO A 80 -6.24 15.33 1.25
N ILE A 81 -6.65 14.07 1.17
CA ILE A 81 -7.91 13.56 1.71
C ILE A 81 -7.63 12.70 2.93
N SER A 82 -8.59 12.58 3.84
CA SER A 82 -8.47 11.68 4.98
C SER A 82 -8.60 10.22 4.57
N TYR A 83 -8.09 9.30 5.40
CA TYR A 83 -8.26 7.87 5.16
C TYR A 83 -9.74 7.47 5.16
N GLY A 84 -10.54 8.08 6.05
CA GLY A 84 -11.98 7.85 6.10
C GLY A 84 -12.66 8.12 4.76
N TRP A 85 -12.30 9.22 4.08
CA TRP A 85 -12.83 9.52 2.75
C TRP A 85 -12.33 8.54 1.70
N LEU A 86 -11.02 8.23 1.69
CA LEU A 86 -10.44 7.25 0.76
C LEU A 86 -11.14 5.88 0.86
N LYS A 87 -11.45 5.43 2.08
CA LYS A 87 -12.11 4.14 2.34
C LYS A 87 -13.49 4.06 1.70
N THR A 88 -14.21 5.18 1.56
CA THR A 88 -15.52 5.21 0.89
C THR A 88 -15.46 4.94 -0.62
N ILE A 89 -14.30 5.15 -1.24
CA ILE A 89 -14.09 4.91 -2.68
C ILE A 89 -14.04 3.41 -2.98
N LEU A 90 -13.76 2.57 -1.99
CA LEU A 90 -13.70 1.11 -2.13
C LEU A 90 -15.12 0.53 -2.26
N ASN A 91 -15.78 0.82 -3.38
CA ASN A 91 -17.14 0.39 -3.65
C ASN A 91 -17.10 -0.97 -4.36
N LYS A 92 -17.19 -2.06 -3.58
CA LYS A 92 -17.08 -3.44 -4.09
C LYS A 92 -18.24 -3.86 -4.99
N ASP A 93 -19.38 -3.18 -4.88
CA ASP A 93 -20.65 -3.59 -5.51
C ASP A 93 -20.99 -2.81 -6.79
N ARG A 94 -20.15 -1.85 -7.20
CA ARG A 94 -20.34 -1.06 -8.42
C ARG A 94 -19.23 -1.34 -9.43
N LEU A 95 -19.48 -2.32 -10.29
CA LEU A 95 -18.77 -2.40 -11.56
C LEU A 95 -19.30 -1.27 -12.46
N LEU A 96 -18.40 -0.47 -13.03
CA LEU A 96 -18.78 0.42 -14.12
C LEU A 96 -19.20 -0.46 -15.31
N PRO A 97 -20.44 -0.39 -15.80
CA PRO A 97 -20.77 -1.00 -17.08
C PRO A 97 -20.01 -0.22 -18.14
N ILE A 98 -18.92 -0.78 -18.65
CA ILE A 98 -18.19 -0.21 -19.77
C ILE A 98 -18.84 -0.81 -21.03
N PRO A 99 -19.68 -0.06 -21.77
CA PRO A 99 -20.14 -0.53 -23.07
C PRO A 99 -18.92 -0.64 -23.97
N GLN A 100 -18.54 -1.88 -24.29
CA GLN A 100 -17.44 -2.16 -25.20
C GLN A 100 -18.03 -2.21 -26.61
N GLU A 101 -18.01 -1.06 -27.31
CA GLU A 101 -18.28 -1.04 -28.74
C GLU A 101 -17.16 -1.82 -29.45
N LYS A 102 -17.56 -2.83 -30.24
CA LYS A 102 -16.66 -3.68 -31.03
C LYS A 102 -16.17 -2.96 -32.28
#